data_AF-K6DFF7-F1
#
_entry.id   AF-K6DFF7-F1
#
_cell.length_a   1.000
_cell.length_b   1.000
_cell.length_c   1.000
_cell.angle_alpha   90.00
_cell.angle_beta   90.00
_cell.angle_gamma   90.00
#
_symmetry.space_group_name_H-M   'P 1'
#
loop_
_entity.id
_entity.type
_entity.pdbx_description
1 polymer ?
#
loop_
_entity_poly.entity_id
_entity_poly.type
_entity_poly.pdbx_seq_one_letter_code
_entity_poly.pdbx_strand_id
1 'polypeptide(L)'
;FFGTSIPTTVIILKKNRSRRDVLFIDASQDFEKQKNQNVLLDEHIDKIVSTYKKREDIERYAHVASFDEIQENDFNLNIPRYVDTFEEEEPVDLVAVNTNLLKINEELVQQDQTLLSLINDFSESEENQAMIESMRLLLRGGHDE
;
A
#
# COMPACT_ATOMS: atom_id res chain seq x y z
N PHE A 1 -3.35 11.83 -15.48
CA PHE A 1 -2.41 12.95 -15.73
C PHE A 1 -1.11 12.37 -16.28
N PHE A 2 -0.54 12.96 -17.33
CA PHE A 2 0.73 12.48 -17.90
C PHE A 2 1.91 12.93 -17.03
N GLY A 3 2.80 12.01 -16.66
CA GLY A 3 4.19 12.36 -16.30
C GLY A 3 4.52 12.67 -14.84
N THR A 4 3.61 12.53 -13.87
CA THR A 4 4.00 12.60 -12.44
C THR A 4 3.16 11.66 -11.57
N SER A 5 3.77 11.10 -10.52
CA SER A 5 3.10 10.31 -9.48
C SER A 5 2.52 11.19 -8.36
N ILE A 6 2.56 12.51 -8.52
CA ILE A 6 2.13 13.46 -7.49
C ILE A 6 0.59 13.51 -7.50
N PRO A 7 -0.06 13.41 -6.33
CA PRO A 7 -1.50 13.59 -6.23
C PRO A 7 -1.94 14.93 -6.83
N THR A 8 -3.05 14.91 -7.57
CA THR A 8 -3.62 16.11 -8.17
C THR A 8 -4.96 16.42 -7.55
N THR A 9 -5.26 17.70 -7.35
CA THR A 9 -6.54 18.18 -6.82
C THR A 9 -7.24 19.05 -7.84
N VAL A 10 -8.56 18.94 -7.93
CA VAL A 10 -9.42 19.84 -8.71
C VAL A 10 -10.11 20.82 -7.77
N ILE A 11 -9.92 22.12 -8.01
CA ILE A 11 -10.52 23.18 -7.17
C ILE A 11 -11.67 23.83 -7.93
N ILE A 12 -12.86 23.81 -7.32
CA ILE A 12 -14.06 24.45 -7.87
C ILE A 12 -14.34 25.74 -7.10
N LEU A 13 -14.22 26.88 -7.78
CA LEU A 13 -14.47 28.20 -7.20
C LEU A 13 -15.74 28.82 -7.79
N LYS A 14 -16.62 29.32 -6.91
CA LYS A 14 -17.86 30.01 -7.29
C LYS A 14 -17.87 31.43 -6.76
N LYS A 15 -17.97 32.42 -7.65
CA LYS A 15 -18.16 33.83 -7.27
C LYS A 15 -19.50 34.05 -6.58
N ASN A 16 -19.55 35.00 -5.64
CA ASN A 16 -20.77 35.45 -4.95
C ASN A 16 -21.57 34.32 -4.28
N ARG A 17 -20.87 33.34 -3.70
CA ARG A 17 -21.51 32.31 -2.86
C ARG A 17 -21.88 32.88 -1.49
N SER A 18 -23.02 32.46 -0.94
CA SER A 18 -23.50 32.86 0.39
C SER A 18 -22.77 32.16 1.54
N ARG A 19 -22.20 30.98 1.27
CA ARG A 19 -21.51 30.13 2.25
C ARG A 19 -19.99 30.27 2.17
N ARG A 20 -19.31 30.16 3.32
CA ARG A 20 -17.84 30.26 3.44
C ARG A 20 -17.13 28.93 3.66
N ASP A 21 -17.88 27.87 3.91
CA ASP A 21 -17.43 26.47 4.04
C ASP A 21 -16.65 25.95 2.82
N VAL A 22 -15.92 24.85 2.95
CA VAL A 22 -15.29 24.14 1.83
C VAL A 22 -15.69 22.68 1.92
N LEU A 23 -16.19 22.12 0.81
CA LEU A 23 -16.42 20.69 0.73
C LEU A 23 -15.13 20.04 0.26
N PHE A 24 -14.55 19.19 1.11
CA PHE A 24 -13.48 18.28 0.75
C PHE A 24 -14.09 16.95 0.29
N ILE A 25 -13.56 16.39 -0.79
CA ILE A 25 -13.91 15.06 -1.29
C ILE A 25 -12.59 14.34 -1.58
N ASP A 26 -12.37 13.20 -0.94
CA ASP A 26 -11.27 12.31 -1.28
C ASP A 26 -11.69 11.29 -2.34
N ALA A 27 -11.44 11.62 -3.60
CA ALA A 27 -11.63 10.71 -4.72
C ALA A 27 -10.36 9.93 -5.06
N SER A 28 -9.37 9.86 -4.15
CA SER A 28 -8.07 9.25 -4.42
C SER A 28 -8.16 7.78 -4.81
N GLN A 29 -9.19 7.04 -4.37
CA GLN A 29 -9.43 5.64 -4.71
C GLN A 29 -10.49 5.42 -5.79
N ASP A 30 -11.17 6.48 -6.24
CA ASP A 30 -12.26 6.38 -7.22
C ASP A 30 -11.69 6.34 -8.65
N PHE A 31 -10.92 5.32 -8.99
CA PHE A 31 -10.37 5.12 -10.33
C PHE A 31 -10.08 3.64 -10.61
N GLU A 32 -10.15 3.26 -11.88
CA GLU A 32 -9.64 1.96 -12.32
C GLU A 32 -8.16 2.11 -12.66
N LYS A 33 -7.31 1.36 -11.96
CA LYS A 33 -5.88 1.34 -12.23
C LYS A 33 -5.61 0.58 -13.52
N GLN A 34 -5.06 1.25 -14.53
CA GLN A 34 -4.56 0.60 -15.74
C GLN A 34 -3.06 0.85 -15.93
N LYS A 35 -2.46 0.12 -16.88
CA LYS A 35 -1.00 0.03 -17.05
C LYS A 35 -0.32 1.39 -17.28
N ASN A 36 -0.94 2.26 -18.08
CA ASN A 36 -0.33 3.52 -18.50
C ASN A 36 -1.03 4.75 -17.90
N GLN A 37 -2.33 4.65 -17.61
CA GLN A 37 -3.14 5.73 -17.07
C GLN A 37 -4.28 5.16 -16.22
N ASN A 38 -4.61 5.84 -15.14
CA ASN A 38 -5.82 5.56 -14.38
C ASN A 38 -7.05 6.06 -15.15
N VAL A 39 -8.15 5.33 -15.08
CA VAL A 39 -9.41 5.66 -15.75
C VAL A 39 -10.49 5.98 -14.72
N LEU A 40 -11.17 7.11 -14.91
CA LEU A 40 -12.40 7.41 -14.20
C LEU A 40 -13.56 6.76 -14.95
N LEU A 41 -14.16 5.74 -14.35
CA LEU A 41 -15.38 5.12 -14.85
C LEU A 41 -16.60 6.00 -14.55
N ASP A 42 -17.69 5.76 -15.26
CA ASP A 42 -18.93 6.53 -15.07
C ASP A 42 -19.44 6.45 -13.62
N GLU A 43 -19.31 5.29 -12.97
CA GLU A 43 -19.68 5.10 -11.56
C GLU A 43 -18.88 5.96 -10.58
N HIS A 44 -17.57 6.15 -10.84
CA HIS A 44 -16.70 7.02 -10.05
C HIS A 44 -17.14 8.48 -10.21
N ILE A 45 -17.40 8.88 -11.46
CA ILE A 45 -17.85 10.24 -11.77
C ILE A 45 -19.20 10.51 -11.10
N ASP A 46 -20.15 9.59 -11.20
CA ASP A 46 -21.47 9.72 -10.60
C ASP A 46 -21.41 9.84 -9.07
N LYS A 47 -20.55 9.05 -8.40
CA LYS A 47 -20.29 9.16 -6.96
C LYS A 47 -19.73 10.53 -6.57
N ILE A 48 -18.69 11.01 -7.27
CA ILE A 48 -18.06 12.32 -7.01
C ILE A 48 -19.07 13.45 -7.23
N VAL A 49 -19.79 13.42 -8.36
CA VAL A 49 -20.75 14.47 -8.75
C VAL A 49 -21.97 14.47 -7.83
N SER A 50 -22.49 13.31 -7.45
CA SER A 50 -23.61 13.23 -6.51
C SER A 50 -23.22 13.75 -5.13
N THR A 51 -22.01 13.44 -4.66
CA THR A 51 -21.45 13.98 -3.41
C THR A 51 -21.29 15.50 -3.48
N TYR A 52 -20.74 16.03 -4.57
CA TYR A 52 -20.64 17.48 -4.79
C TYR A 52 -22.01 18.18 -4.81
N LYS A 53 -23.04 17.54 -5.38
CA LYS A 53 -24.40 18.09 -5.44
C LYS A 53 -25.08 18.11 -4.07
N LYS A 54 -24.94 17.04 -3.29
CA LYS A 54 -25.53 16.92 -1.95
C LYS A 54 -24.84 17.83 -0.93
N ARG A 55 -23.50 17.89 -0.96
CA ARG A 55 -22.66 18.59 0.03
C ARG A 55 -23.00 18.20 1.46
N GLU A 56 -22.85 16.91 1.71
CA GLU A 56 -23.06 16.30 3.01
C GLU A 56 -21.76 15.61 3.42
N ASP A 57 -21.56 15.44 4.72
CA ASP A 57 -20.45 14.65 5.23
C ASP A 57 -20.69 13.18 4.90
N ILE A 58 -19.64 12.51 4.43
CA ILE A 58 -19.64 11.09 4.13
C ILE A 58 -18.40 10.53 4.82
N GLU A 59 -18.63 9.58 5.73
CA GLU A 59 -17.57 8.91 6.47
C GLU A 59 -16.44 8.45 5.54
N ARG A 60 -15.21 8.84 5.89
CA ARG A 60 -13.97 8.55 5.15
C ARG A 60 -13.92 9.02 3.68
N TYR A 61 -14.85 9.85 3.23
CA TYR A 61 -14.93 10.26 1.83
C TYR A 61 -15.13 11.76 1.61
N ALA A 62 -15.99 12.41 2.39
CA ALA A 62 -16.29 13.83 2.20
C ALA A 62 -16.57 14.54 3.52
N HIS A 63 -16.15 15.81 3.61
CA HIS A 63 -16.37 16.64 4.79
C HIS A 63 -16.62 18.10 4.40
N VAL A 64 -17.64 18.71 4.98
CA VAL A 64 -17.99 20.13 4.81
C VAL A 64 -17.31 20.94 5.92
N ALA A 65 -16.06 21.30 5.68
CA ALA A 65 -15.28 22.07 6.64
C ALA A 65 -15.79 23.51 6.75
N SER A 66 -15.94 23.98 7.99
CA SER A 66 -16.30 25.38 8.25
C SER A 66 -15.12 26.33 7.98
N PHE A 67 -15.37 27.63 7.86
CA PHE A 67 -14.27 28.59 7.72
C PHE A 67 -13.38 28.62 8.97
N ASP A 68 -13.98 28.49 10.15
CA ASP A 68 -13.27 28.54 11.43
C ASP A 68 -12.38 27.31 11.59
N GLU A 69 -12.87 26.12 11.23
CA GLU A 69 -12.08 24.89 11.18
C GLU A 69 -10.89 24.98 10.22
N ILE A 70 -11.07 25.60 9.05
CA ILE A 70 -9.97 25.83 8.11
C ILE A 70 -8.94 26.81 8.69
N GLN A 71 -9.40 27.82 9.43
CA GLN A 71 -8.54 28.76 10.11
C GLN A 71 -7.76 28.10 11.26
N GLU A 72 -8.39 27.23 12.04
CA GLU A 72 -7.75 26.40 13.07
C GLU A 72 -6.68 25.47 12.48
N ASN A 73 -6.89 25.01 11.24
CA ASN A 73 -5.92 24.24 10.47
C ASN A 73 -4.87 25.10 9.74
N ASP A 74 -4.66 26.37 10.14
CA ASP A 74 -3.71 27.31 9.54
C ASP A 74 -3.89 27.50 8.02
N PHE A 75 -5.14 27.41 7.53
CA PHE A 75 -5.49 27.42 6.10
C PHE A 75 -4.82 26.31 5.27
N ASN A 76 -4.36 25.24 5.93
CA ASN A 76 -3.84 24.06 5.26
C ASN A 76 -5.00 23.27 4.66
N LEU A 77 -5.02 23.12 3.33
CA LEU A 77 -6.10 22.46 2.59
C LEU A 77 -5.77 21.00 2.23
N ASN A 78 -4.78 20.39 2.88
CA ASN A 78 -4.48 18.97 2.68
C ASN A 78 -5.68 18.12 3.11
N ILE A 79 -6.16 17.28 2.20
CA ILE A 79 -7.36 16.44 2.37
C ILE A 79 -7.33 15.60 3.66
N PRO A 80 -6.22 14.94 4.05
CA PRO A 80 -6.17 14.13 5.27
C PRO A 80 -6.43 14.88 6.59
N ARG A 81 -6.50 16.22 6.57
CA ARG A 81 -6.89 17.03 7.73
C ARG A 81 -8.40 17.12 7.93
N TYR A 82 -9.18 16.86 6.89
CA TYR A 82 -10.63 17.07 6.86
C TYR A 82 -11.39 15.77 6.58
N VAL A 83 -10.79 14.86 5.81
CA VAL A 83 -11.35 13.54 5.53
C VAL A 83 -10.42 12.52 6.14
N ASP A 84 -10.94 11.72 7.06
CA ASP A 84 -10.18 10.60 7.63
C ASP A 84 -10.02 9.50 6.58
N THR A 85 -8.83 9.40 6.00
CA THR A 85 -8.52 8.38 5.00
C THR A 85 -7.87 7.15 5.63
N PHE A 86 -7.91 7.01 6.96
CA PHE A 86 -7.33 5.86 7.63
C PHE A 86 -8.22 4.63 7.43
N GLU A 87 -7.67 3.61 6.79
CA GLU A 87 -8.22 2.27 6.77
C GLU A 87 -7.76 1.56 8.05
N GLU A 88 -8.71 1.09 8.87
CA GLU A 88 -8.37 0.14 9.93
C GLU A 88 -7.86 -1.14 9.26
N GLU A 89 -6.56 -1.42 9.40
CA GLU A 89 -6.00 -2.69 8.94
C GLU A 89 -6.70 -3.85 9.66
N GLU A 90 -7.10 -4.87 8.89
CA GLU A 90 -7.63 -6.11 9.44
C GLU A 90 -6.67 -6.66 10.51
N PRO A 91 -7.18 -7.09 11.68
CA PRO A 91 -6.33 -7.62 12.73
C PRO A 91 -5.54 -8.82 12.21
N VAL A 92 -4.22 -8.72 12.25
CA VAL A 92 -3.32 -9.78 11.79
C VAL A 92 -3.51 -11.02 12.68
N ASP A 93 -3.83 -12.16 12.07
CA ASP A 93 -3.83 -13.45 12.77
C ASP A 93 -2.38 -13.88 13.08
N LEU A 94 -1.93 -13.53 14.29
CA LEU A 94 -0.60 -13.87 14.79
C LEU A 94 -0.34 -15.37 14.83
N VAL A 95 -1.39 -16.20 14.97
CA VAL A 95 -1.25 -17.66 14.98
C VAL A 95 -0.97 -18.16 13.57
N ALA A 96 -1.68 -17.65 12.57
CA ALA A 96 -1.42 -17.97 11.16
C ALA A 96 -0.01 -17.54 10.74
N VAL A 97 0.43 -16.33 11.14
CA VAL A 97 1.79 -15.84 10.85
C VAL A 97 2.86 -16.75 11.47
N ASN A 98 2.70 -17.13 12.74
CA ASN A 98 3.66 -18.01 13.41
C ASN A 98 3.69 -19.41 12.77
N THR A 99 2.52 -19.96 12.43
CA THR A 99 2.41 -21.25 11.74
C THR A 99 3.13 -21.22 10.39
N ASN A 100 2.97 -20.12 9.63
CA ASN A 100 3.68 -19.93 8.37
C ASN A 100 5.19 -19.80 8.57
N LEU A 101 5.65 -19.08 9.60
CA LEU A 101 7.07 -18.99 9.93
C LEU A 101 7.69 -20.35 10.23
N LEU A 102 7.03 -21.17 11.06
CA LEU A 102 7.47 -22.53 11.35
C LEU A 102 7.56 -23.38 10.09
N LYS A 103 6.54 -23.31 9.23
CA LYS A 103 6.51 -24.05 7.97
C LYS A 103 7.63 -23.60 7.02
N ILE A 104 7.88 -22.29 6.89
CA ILE A 104 8.96 -21.75 6.06
C ILE A 104 10.32 -22.23 6.58
N ASN A 105 10.53 -22.25 7.88
CA ASN A 105 11.77 -22.78 8.47
C ASN A 105 11.95 -24.28 8.20
N GLU A 106 10.89 -25.07 8.29
CA GLU A 106 10.94 -26.49 7.92
C GLU A 106 11.27 -26.68 6.43
N GLU A 107 10.64 -25.89 5.55
CA GLU A 107 10.91 -25.91 4.11
C GLU A 107 12.35 -25.50 3.79
N LEU A 108 12.91 -24.49 4.49
CA LEU A 108 14.31 -24.08 4.37
C LEU A 108 15.25 -25.23 4.72
N VAL A 109 15.04 -25.90 5.85
CA VAL A 109 15.87 -27.05 6.27
C VAL A 109 15.81 -28.17 5.23
N GLN A 110 14.63 -28.45 4.66
CA GLN A 110 14.49 -29.46 3.61
C GLN A 110 15.19 -29.07 2.31
N GLN A 111 15.12 -27.79 1.93
CA GLN A 111 15.81 -27.27 0.75
C GLN A 111 17.33 -27.32 0.93
N ASP A 112 17.84 -26.98 2.11
CA ASP A 112 19.27 -27.07 2.42
C ASP A 112 19.77 -28.52 2.34
N GLN A 113 18.99 -29.48 2.86
CA GLN A 113 19.32 -30.91 2.73
C GLN A 113 19.34 -31.37 1.27
N THR A 114 18.36 -30.91 0.47
CA THR A 114 18.27 -31.23 -0.96
C THR A 114 19.44 -30.61 -1.73
N LEU A 115 19.81 -29.37 -1.41
CA LEU A 115 20.96 -28.71 -2.01
C LEU A 115 22.26 -29.46 -1.65
N LEU A 116 22.43 -29.87 -0.40
CA LEU A 116 23.58 -30.67 0.05
C LEU A 116 23.65 -32.03 -0.64
N SER A 117 22.52 -32.72 -0.87
CA SER A 117 22.52 -33.99 -1.58
C SER A 117 22.92 -33.82 -3.04
N LEU A 118 22.36 -32.81 -3.73
CA LEU A 118 22.74 -32.50 -5.12
C LEU A 118 24.23 -32.17 -5.23
N ILE A 119 24.77 -31.39 -4.29
CA ILE A 119 26.20 -31.07 -4.24
C ILE A 119 27.06 -32.34 -4.12
N ASN A 120 26.64 -33.31 -3.30
CA ASN A 120 27.36 -34.59 -3.15
C ASN A 120 27.31 -35.41 -4.46
N ASP A 121 26.18 -35.42 -5.15
CA ASP A 121 26.03 -36.15 -6.42
C ASP A 121 26.91 -35.57 -7.55
N PHE A 122 27.18 -34.26 -7.52
CA PHE A 122 28.08 -33.58 -8.48
C PHE A 122 29.57 -33.66 -8.12
N SER A 123 29.94 -34.25 -6.98
CA SER A 123 31.28 -34.12 -6.37
C SER A 123 32.34 -35.14 -6.83
N GLU A 124 32.11 -35.89 -7.92
CA GLU A 124 33.05 -36.90 -8.41
C GLU A 124 34.32 -36.34 -9.12
N SER A 125 34.47 -35.01 -9.25
CA SER A 125 35.68 -34.39 -9.82
C SER A 125 36.52 -33.62 -8.77
N GLU A 126 37.84 -33.82 -8.79
CA GLU A 126 38.79 -33.19 -7.86
C GLU A 126 38.78 -31.64 -7.93
N GLU A 127 38.39 -31.05 -9.05
CA GLU A 127 38.27 -29.60 -9.23
C GLU A 127 37.13 -28.96 -8.40
N ASN A 128 36.09 -29.72 -8.05
CA ASN A 128 34.90 -29.17 -7.38
C ASN A 128 34.97 -29.20 -5.85
N GLN A 129 35.92 -29.93 -5.25
CA GLN A 129 35.97 -30.13 -3.78
C GLN A 129 36.09 -28.84 -2.96
N ALA A 130 36.89 -27.88 -3.43
CA ALA A 130 37.08 -26.60 -2.73
C ALA A 130 35.81 -25.71 -2.76
N MET A 131 35.06 -25.73 -3.88
CA MET A 131 33.80 -25.01 -3.99
C MET A 131 32.75 -25.59 -3.04
N ILE A 132 32.70 -26.92 -2.94
CA ILE A 132 31.78 -27.69 -2.11
C ILE A 132 32.00 -27.41 -0.62
N GLU A 133 33.25 -27.35 -0.17
CA GLU A 133 33.59 -27.06 1.22
C GLU A 133 33.16 -25.65 1.63
N SER A 134 33.32 -24.67 0.73
CA SER A 134 32.84 -23.29 0.97
C SER A 134 31.31 -23.18 1.03
N MET A 135 30.59 -23.90 0.16
CA MET A 135 29.12 -23.94 0.19
C MET A 135 28.60 -24.61 1.46
N ARG A 136 29.25 -25.70 1.92
CA ARG A 136 28.90 -26.34 3.20
C ARG A 136 29.11 -25.42 4.40
N LEU A 137 30.14 -24.56 4.37
CA LEU A 137 30.38 -23.58 5.42
C LEU A 137 29.31 -22.48 5.45
N LEU A 138 28.91 -21.98 4.27
CA LEU A 138 27.85 -20.97 4.14
C LEU A 138 26.48 -21.48 4.61
N LEU A 139 26.14 -22.73 4.28
CA LEU A 139 24.87 -23.33 4.69
C LEU A 139 24.83 -23.71 6.19
N ARG A 140 25.99 -24.04 6.80
CA ARG A 140 26.06 -24.30 8.26
C ARG A 140 26.08 -23.03 9.10
N GLY A 141 26.56 -21.91 8.56
CA GLY A 141 26.68 -20.64 9.29
C GLY A 141 25.35 -19.93 9.61
N GLY A 142 24.20 -20.48 9.21
CA GLY A 142 22.87 -19.93 9.47
C GLY A 142 22.08 -20.63 10.59
N HIS A 143 22.67 -21.60 11.30
CA HIS A 143 21.95 -22.42 12.30
C HIS A 143 22.47 -22.31 13.75
N ASP A 144 23.42 -21.41 14.02
CA ASP A 144 23.89 -21.12 15.37
C ASP A 144 23.54 -19.68 15.78
N GLU A 145 22.24 -19.42 16.02
CA GLU A 145 21.73 -18.43 16.99
C GLU A 145 20.40 -18.92 17.60
#